data_AF-A0A4Z0A5W6-F1
#
_entry.id   AF-A0A4Z0A5W6-F1
#
_cell.length_a   1.000
_cell.length_b   1.000
_cell.length_c   1.000
_cell.angle_alpha   90.00
_cell.angle_beta   90.00
_cell.angle_gamma   90.00
#
_symmetry.space_group_name_H-M   'P 1'
#
loop_
_entity.id
_entity.type
_entity.pdbx_description
1 polymer ?
#
loop_
_entity_poly.entity_id
_entity_poly.type
_entity_poly.pdbx_seq_one_letter_code
_entity_poly.pdbx_strand_id
1 'polypeptide(L)'
;MSGNLNDSWTFWASIVASRLSDLQLLSPSSDVRTEDAHHQALDDEIAAMSVALSGLKERRNFFHRKLKFPPEVLEHIFAYAALNEVPGQGRTKVVETLGSVDARGMESKIYEILGWVKVTHVCREWRAIALADGNSWLWSTMDTGRLSKAGMREILNRSHHHPITPKVTLSMHPDETDVFHILLEPGYLSRLKSLQIAADERIHSDNIIRGRDMFDHADKILCSLAHYDLPAPGLMIESLAIVYNDDSSFVVPLPYGLLAPISVT
;
A
#
# COMPACT_ATOMS: atom_id res chain seq x y z
N MET A 1 19.83 20.98 -33.12
CA MET A 1 18.42 20.80 -33.49
C MET A 1 17.57 20.91 -32.22
N SER A 2 17.22 22.12 -31.84
CA SER A 2 16.32 22.43 -30.73
C SER A 2 14.90 22.51 -31.29
N GLY A 3 14.20 21.37 -31.34
CA GLY A 3 12.77 21.36 -31.66
C GLY A 3 12.02 22.19 -30.61
N ASN A 4 11.15 23.10 -31.08
CA ASN A 4 10.36 23.96 -30.20
C ASN A 4 9.49 23.09 -29.29
N LEU A 5 9.76 23.11 -27.98
CA LEU A 5 8.95 22.42 -26.96
C LEU A 5 7.45 22.79 -27.05
N ASN A 6 7.14 23.99 -27.54
CA ASN A 6 5.77 24.42 -27.81
C ASN A 6 5.03 23.54 -28.82
N ASP A 7 5.73 22.98 -29.81
CA ASP A 7 5.11 22.18 -30.88
C ASP A 7 4.51 20.86 -30.34
N SER A 8 5.22 20.21 -29.40
CA SER A 8 4.72 18.98 -28.80
C SER A 8 3.51 19.22 -27.89
N TRP A 9 3.50 20.29 -27.10
CA TRP A 9 2.35 20.60 -26.24
C TRP A 9 1.13 20.95 -27.08
N THR A 10 1.28 21.80 -28.11
CA THR A 10 0.16 22.16 -29.00
C THR A 10 -0.40 20.97 -29.74
N PHE A 11 0.46 20.04 -30.19
CA PHE A 11 0.05 18.81 -30.86
C PHE A 11 -0.78 17.91 -29.93
N TRP A 12 -0.32 17.64 -28.70
CA TRP A 12 -1.07 16.81 -27.77
C TRP A 12 -2.37 17.49 -27.31
N ALA A 13 -2.33 18.80 -27.06
CA ALA A 13 -3.52 19.55 -26.70
C ALA A 13 -4.59 19.53 -27.82
N SER A 14 -4.19 19.63 -29.09
CA SER A 14 -5.12 19.56 -30.22
C SER A 14 -5.73 18.17 -30.40
N ILE A 15 -4.95 17.10 -30.21
CA ILE A 15 -5.48 15.72 -30.23
C ILE A 15 -6.49 15.50 -29.11
N VAL A 16 -6.17 15.93 -27.88
CA VAL A 16 -7.08 15.79 -26.73
C VAL A 16 -8.38 16.56 -27.01
N ALA A 17 -8.28 17.81 -27.46
CA ALA A 17 -9.46 18.62 -27.80
C ALA A 17 -10.32 17.98 -28.90
N SER A 18 -9.70 17.42 -29.95
CA SER A 18 -10.41 16.70 -31.00
C SER A 18 -11.17 15.49 -30.46
N ARG A 19 -10.50 14.64 -29.65
CA ARG A 19 -11.13 13.43 -29.09
C ARG A 19 -12.28 13.77 -28.14
N LEU A 20 -12.11 14.78 -27.28
CA LEU A 20 -13.19 15.23 -26.39
C LEU A 20 -14.38 15.82 -27.15
N SER A 21 -14.13 16.49 -28.28
CA SER A 21 -15.18 16.98 -29.16
C SER A 21 -15.94 15.84 -29.83
N ASP A 22 -15.24 14.81 -30.32
CA ASP A 22 -15.85 13.64 -30.97
C ASP A 22 -16.76 12.86 -30.01
N LEU A 23 -16.38 12.81 -28.73
CA LEU A 23 -17.18 12.20 -27.65
C LEU A 23 -18.29 13.12 -27.12
N GLN A 24 -18.44 14.34 -27.64
CA GLN A 24 -19.41 15.35 -27.20
C GLN A 24 -19.29 15.74 -25.71
N LEU A 25 -18.11 15.57 -25.12
CA LEU A 25 -17.84 15.78 -23.69
C LEU A 25 -17.63 17.25 -23.31
N LEU A 26 -17.75 18.17 -24.27
CA LEU A 26 -17.53 19.60 -24.06
C LEU A 26 -18.75 20.33 -23.47
N SER A 27 -19.90 19.66 -23.39
CA SER A 27 -21.15 20.22 -22.88
C SER A 27 -21.65 19.44 -21.65
N PRO A 28 -22.04 20.12 -20.56
CA PRO A 28 -22.71 19.48 -19.44
C PRO A 28 -24.03 18.87 -19.91
N SER A 29 -24.28 17.60 -19.60
CA SER A 29 -25.57 16.98 -19.86
C SER A 29 -26.53 17.23 -18.70
N SER A 30 -27.84 17.22 -18.96
CA SER A 30 -28.87 17.34 -17.93
C SER A 30 -29.48 16.00 -17.50
N ASP A 31 -29.05 14.88 -18.12
CA ASP A 31 -29.55 13.53 -17.82
C ASP A 31 -28.48 12.69 -17.11
N VAL A 32 -28.78 12.22 -15.90
CA VAL A 32 -27.90 11.42 -15.04
C VAL A 32 -27.31 10.21 -15.80
N ARG A 33 -28.10 9.54 -16.65
CA ARG A 33 -27.60 8.36 -17.40
C ARG A 33 -26.56 8.73 -18.44
N THR A 34 -26.66 9.92 -19.02
CA THR A 34 -25.67 10.42 -19.97
C THR A 34 -24.43 10.96 -19.28
N GLU A 35 -24.56 11.50 -18.05
CA GLU A 35 -23.42 11.90 -17.23
C GLU A 35 -22.55 10.69 -16.84
N ASP A 36 -23.16 9.58 -16.41
CA ASP A 36 -22.43 8.34 -16.11
C ASP A 36 -21.66 7.82 -17.34
N ALA A 37 -22.30 7.85 -18.51
CA ALA A 37 -21.65 7.45 -19.77
C ALA A 37 -20.50 8.39 -20.16
N HIS A 38 -20.65 9.69 -19.93
CA HIS A 38 -19.61 10.68 -20.17
C HIS A 38 -18.41 10.51 -19.22
N HIS A 39 -18.65 10.23 -17.94
CA HIS A 39 -17.60 9.92 -16.97
C HIS A 39 -16.82 8.67 -17.37
N GLN A 40 -17.52 7.59 -17.74
CA GLN A 40 -16.86 6.37 -18.19
C GLN A 40 -15.99 6.61 -19.44
N ALA A 41 -16.49 7.39 -20.42
CA ALA A 41 -15.72 7.71 -21.62
C ALA A 41 -14.46 8.53 -21.32
N LEU A 42 -14.53 9.46 -20.36
CA LEU A 42 -13.37 10.21 -19.87
C LEU A 42 -12.35 9.29 -19.18
N ASP A 43 -12.81 8.39 -18.32
CA ASP A 43 -11.96 7.43 -17.63
C ASP A 43 -11.23 6.51 -18.62
N ASP A 44 -11.92 6.06 -19.68
CA ASP A 44 -11.33 5.26 -20.75
C ASP A 44 -10.24 6.02 -21.52
N GLU A 45 -10.45 7.31 -21.81
CA GLU A 45 -9.44 8.17 -22.45
C GLU A 45 -8.23 8.42 -21.55
N ILE A 46 -8.46 8.69 -20.26
CA ILE A 46 -7.39 8.85 -19.26
C ILE A 46 -6.57 7.55 -19.16
N ALA A 47 -7.24 6.40 -19.16
CA ALA A 47 -6.58 5.10 -19.15
C ALA A 47 -5.72 4.91 -20.41
N ALA A 48 -6.25 5.20 -21.61
CA ALA A 48 -5.52 5.10 -22.86
C ALA A 48 -4.29 6.01 -22.92
N MET A 49 -4.42 7.27 -22.50
CA MET A 49 -3.29 8.21 -22.43
C MET A 49 -2.23 7.77 -21.41
N SER A 50 -2.65 7.20 -20.28
CA SER A 50 -1.75 6.66 -19.27
C SER A 50 -0.92 5.49 -19.80
N VAL A 51 -1.51 4.63 -20.65
CA VAL A 51 -0.79 3.56 -21.36
C VAL A 51 0.25 4.14 -22.32
N ALA A 52 -0.13 5.11 -23.15
CA ALA A 52 0.79 5.76 -24.09
C ALA A 52 1.97 6.46 -23.36
N LEU A 53 1.66 7.21 -22.29
CA LEU A 53 2.65 7.87 -21.45
C LEU A 53 3.59 6.85 -20.79
N SER A 54 3.07 5.70 -20.35
CA SER A 54 3.88 4.61 -19.80
C SER A 54 4.87 4.04 -20.83
N GLY A 55 4.47 3.91 -22.09
CA GLY A 55 5.36 3.50 -23.18
C GLY A 55 6.46 4.53 -23.47
N LEU A 56 6.14 5.83 -23.42
CA LEU A 56 7.14 6.90 -23.54
C LEU A 56 8.13 6.90 -22.37
N LYS A 57 7.65 6.72 -21.13
CA LYS A 57 8.48 6.60 -19.92
C LYS A 57 9.40 5.38 -20.01
N GLU A 58 8.90 4.24 -20.46
CA GLU A 58 9.70 3.04 -20.70
C GLU A 58 10.82 3.31 -21.71
N ARG A 59 10.49 3.93 -22.85
CA ARG A 59 11.48 4.26 -23.87
C ARG A 59 12.52 5.27 -23.35
N ARG A 60 12.10 6.27 -22.58
CA ARG A 60 13.02 7.20 -21.90
C ARG A 60 13.96 6.47 -20.94
N ASN A 61 13.44 5.51 -20.16
CA ASN A 61 14.23 4.72 -19.22
C ASN A 61 15.19 3.77 -19.94
N PHE A 62 14.79 3.22 -21.09
CA PHE A 62 15.68 2.43 -21.96
C PHE A 62 16.88 3.24 -22.46
N PHE A 63 16.67 4.54 -22.76
CA PHE A 63 17.72 5.43 -23.23
C PHE A 63 18.59 6.03 -22.11
N HIS A 64 18.09 6.13 -20.88
CA HIS A 64 18.92 6.48 -19.73
C HIS A 64 19.87 5.31 -19.48
N ARG A 65 21.14 5.49 -19.89
CA ARG A 65 22.21 4.49 -19.89
C ARG A 65 22.09 3.53 -18.70
N LYS A 66 21.88 2.25 -19.06
CA LYS A 66 21.92 1.08 -18.19
C LYS A 66 23.07 1.19 -17.18
N LEU A 67 22.77 1.56 -15.95
CA LEU A 67 23.43 0.90 -14.84
C LEU A 67 22.91 -0.53 -14.90
N LYS A 68 23.62 -1.40 -15.65
CA LYS A 68 23.33 -2.84 -15.72
C LYS A 68 23.72 -3.45 -14.38
N PHE A 69 22.94 -3.16 -13.35
CA PHE A 69 23.00 -3.96 -12.15
C PHE A 69 22.53 -5.35 -12.54
N PRO A 70 23.32 -6.40 -12.23
CA PRO A 70 22.81 -7.76 -12.26
C PRO A 70 21.50 -7.84 -11.44
N PRO A 71 20.53 -8.69 -11.82
CA PRO A 71 19.29 -8.86 -11.09
C PRO A 71 19.52 -9.08 -9.58
N GLU A 72 20.57 -9.81 -9.22
CA GLU A 72 20.94 -10.13 -7.83
C GLU A 72 21.29 -8.86 -7.03
N VAL A 73 21.90 -7.86 -7.66
CA VAL A 73 22.22 -6.58 -7.01
C VAL A 73 20.94 -5.76 -6.81
N LEU A 74 20.01 -5.80 -7.78
CA LEU A 74 18.71 -5.14 -7.64
C LEU A 74 17.87 -5.79 -6.55
N GLU A 75 17.85 -7.11 -6.47
CA GLU A 75 17.21 -7.86 -5.38
C GLU A 75 17.76 -7.45 -4.02
N HIS A 76 19.08 -7.29 -3.90
CA HIS A 76 19.70 -6.82 -2.66
C HIS A 76 19.30 -5.38 -2.30
N ILE A 77 19.18 -4.50 -3.30
CA ILE A 77 18.67 -3.14 -3.10
C ILE A 77 17.21 -3.17 -2.66
N PHE A 78 16.38 -4.02 -3.26
CA PHE A 78 14.97 -4.14 -2.90
C PHE A 78 14.79 -4.73 -1.51
N ALA A 79 15.60 -5.72 -1.15
CA ALA A 79 15.68 -6.27 0.20
C ALA A 79 15.95 -5.17 1.23
N TYR A 80 16.99 -4.35 0.98
CA TYR A 80 17.31 -3.22 1.83
C TYR A 80 16.17 -2.20 1.90
N ALA A 81 15.55 -1.85 0.76
CA ALA A 81 14.42 -0.92 0.73
C ALA A 81 13.22 -1.47 1.52
N ALA A 82 12.86 -2.75 1.35
CA ALA A 82 11.74 -3.38 2.03
C ALA A 82 11.89 -3.40 3.54
N LEU A 83 13.12 -3.53 4.06
CA LEU A 83 13.41 -3.48 5.49
C LEU A 83 13.29 -2.06 6.07
N ASN A 84 13.56 -1.02 5.29
CA ASN A 84 13.60 0.36 5.77
C ASN A 84 12.32 1.16 5.46
N GLU A 85 11.53 0.73 4.47
CA GLU A 85 10.38 1.45 3.93
C GLU A 85 9.18 0.52 3.80
N VAL A 86 8.60 0.11 4.93
CA VAL A 86 7.44 -0.79 4.94
C VAL A 86 6.23 -0.10 4.29
N PRO A 87 5.51 -0.76 3.35
CA PRO A 87 4.32 -0.18 2.74
C PRO A 87 3.25 0.07 3.81
N GLY A 88 2.62 1.23 3.79
CA GLY A 88 1.66 1.67 4.79
C GLY A 88 2.27 2.44 5.97
N GLN A 89 3.60 2.38 6.19
CA GLN A 89 4.27 3.03 7.32
C GLN A 89 4.47 4.55 7.15
N GLY A 90 3.95 5.15 6.06
CA GLY A 90 4.25 6.53 5.66
C GLY A 90 4.18 7.53 6.83
N ARG A 91 5.28 8.25 7.10
CA ARG A 91 5.51 9.13 8.27
C ARG A 91 4.76 10.46 8.25
N THR A 92 3.83 10.67 7.33
CA THR A 92 3.21 11.98 7.13
C THR A 92 2.44 12.43 8.38
N LYS A 93 3.06 13.30 9.19
CA LYS A 93 2.50 13.99 10.37
C LYS A 93 1.49 15.09 10.01
N VAL A 94 1.01 15.15 8.77
CA VAL A 94 0.35 16.36 8.24
C VAL A 94 -0.87 15.99 7.41
N VAL A 95 -1.99 15.76 8.10
CA VAL A 95 -3.33 15.77 7.48
C VAL A 95 -4.27 16.81 8.11
N GLU A 96 -4.09 17.18 9.38
CA GLU A 96 -4.98 18.18 10.01
C GLU A 96 -4.69 19.65 9.61
N THR A 97 -3.62 19.94 8.85
CA THR A 97 -3.28 21.30 8.38
C THR A 97 -3.31 21.47 6.85
N LEU A 98 -4.06 20.65 6.10
CA LEU A 98 -4.26 20.85 4.66
C LEU A 98 -5.31 21.94 4.36
N GLY A 99 -4.89 23.19 4.47
CA GLY A 99 -5.27 24.16 3.45
C GLY A 99 -4.50 23.86 2.17
N SER A 100 -5.20 23.47 1.09
CA SER A 100 -4.72 23.46 -0.29
C SER A 100 -3.29 22.93 -0.53
N VAL A 101 -3.07 21.62 -0.42
CA VAL A 101 -1.84 21.01 -0.95
C VAL A 101 -1.98 20.88 -2.46
N ASP A 102 -0.96 21.31 -3.20
CA ASP A 102 -0.90 21.17 -4.64
C ASP A 102 -0.82 19.69 -5.07
N ALA A 103 -1.15 19.40 -6.34
CA ALA A 103 -1.15 18.03 -6.86
C ALA A 103 0.21 17.31 -6.67
N ARG A 104 1.32 18.07 -6.66
CA ARG A 104 2.67 17.55 -6.46
C ARG A 104 2.90 17.09 -5.02
N GLY A 105 2.41 17.84 -4.03
CA GLY A 105 2.46 17.45 -2.63
C GLY A 105 1.63 16.20 -2.35
N MET A 106 0.49 16.04 -3.03
CA MET A 106 -0.32 14.82 -2.92
C MET A 106 0.41 13.58 -3.47
N GLU A 107 1.04 13.71 -4.65
CA GLU A 107 1.84 12.62 -5.24
C GLU A 107 2.97 12.17 -4.30
N SER A 108 3.71 13.12 -3.71
CA SER A 108 4.76 12.80 -2.73
C SER A 108 4.26 11.98 -1.55
N LYS A 109 3.07 12.30 -1.03
CA LYS A 109 2.46 11.56 0.10
C LYS A 109 2.06 10.15 -0.30
N ILE A 110 1.55 9.95 -1.52
CA ILE A 110 1.24 8.62 -2.04
C ILE A 110 2.52 7.76 -2.07
N TYR A 111 3.64 8.32 -2.54
CA TYR A 111 4.92 7.60 -2.56
C TYR A 111 5.48 7.29 -1.16
N GLU A 112 5.20 8.11 -0.15
CA GLU A 112 5.52 7.77 1.25
C GLU A 112 4.72 6.57 1.75
N ILE A 113 3.44 6.49 1.40
CA ILE A 113 2.56 5.37 1.80
C ILE A 113 2.98 4.08 1.09
N LEU A 114 3.40 4.15 -0.18
CA LEU A 114 3.84 2.97 -0.92
C LEU A 114 5.11 2.33 -0.33
N GLY A 115 5.93 3.08 0.41
CA GLY A 115 7.19 2.58 0.94
C GLY A 115 8.10 2.06 -0.19
N TRP A 116 8.67 0.88 0.00
CA TRP A 116 9.55 0.26 -0.98
C TRP A 116 8.85 -0.08 -2.30
N VAL A 117 7.52 -0.22 -2.34
CA VAL A 117 6.76 -0.55 -3.56
C VAL A 117 7.03 0.46 -4.69
N LYS A 118 7.44 1.70 -4.34
CA LYS A 118 7.87 2.70 -5.32
C LYS A 118 9.03 2.24 -6.22
N VAL A 119 9.88 1.30 -5.77
CA VAL A 119 10.96 0.74 -6.63
C VAL A 119 10.38 0.03 -7.85
N THR A 120 9.18 -0.53 -7.72
CA THR A 120 8.46 -1.17 -8.84
C THR A 120 7.90 -0.15 -9.84
N HIS A 121 7.96 1.15 -9.55
CA HIS A 121 7.51 2.23 -10.43
C HIS A 121 8.66 2.85 -11.24
N VAL A 122 9.92 2.48 -10.96
CA VAL A 122 11.11 3.01 -11.65
C VAL A 122 11.10 2.61 -13.13
N CYS A 123 11.09 1.31 -13.42
CA CYS A 123 11.02 0.78 -14.78
C CYS A 123 10.40 -0.64 -14.79
N ARG A 124 10.13 -1.17 -15.99
CA ARG A 124 9.55 -2.51 -16.16
C ARG A 124 10.47 -3.63 -15.67
N GLU A 125 11.78 -3.48 -15.84
CA GLU A 125 12.78 -4.47 -15.41
C GLU A 125 12.81 -4.60 -13.88
N TRP A 126 12.84 -3.47 -13.15
CA TRP A 126 12.79 -3.47 -11.68
C TRP A 126 11.49 -4.07 -11.16
N ARG A 127 10.36 -3.76 -11.82
CA ARG A 127 9.07 -4.37 -11.51
C ARG A 127 9.08 -5.87 -11.74
N ALA A 128 9.62 -6.34 -12.87
CA ALA A 128 9.67 -7.76 -13.20
C ALA A 128 10.50 -8.55 -12.16
N ILE A 129 11.63 -8.00 -11.72
CA ILE A 129 12.46 -8.60 -10.66
C ILE A 129 11.70 -8.62 -9.33
N ALA A 130 11.10 -7.50 -8.91
CA ALA A 130 10.37 -7.43 -7.65
C ALA A 130 9.09 -8.32 -7.60
N LEU A 131 8.51 -8.63 -8.76
CA LEU A 131 7.34 -9.50 -8.90
C LEU A 131 7.70 -10.95 -9.23
N ALA A 132 8.97 -11.29 -9.39
CA ALA A 132 9.37 -12.67 -9.63
C ALA A 132 9.02 -13.54 -8.42
N ASP A 133 8.60 -14.79 -8.66
CA ASP A 133 8.18 -15.72 -7.59
C ASP A 133 9.23 -15.87 -6.48
N GLY A 134 10.53 -15.86 -6.83
CA GLY A 134 11.64 -15.91 -5.89
C GLY A 134 11.74 -14.71 -4.94
N ASN A 135 11.09 -13.59 -5.27
CA ASN A 135 11.10 -12.33 -4.52
C ASN A 135 9.75 -12.03 -3.84
N SER A 136 8.83 -13.00 -3.78
CA SER A 136 7.55 -12.88 -3.07
C SER A 136 7.70 -12.45 -1.61
N TRP A 137 8.83 -12.80 -0.99
CA TRP A 137 9.14 -12.44 0.39
C TRP A 137 9.25 -10.93 0.62
N LEU A 138 9.56 -10.13 -0.41
CA LEU A 138 9.59 -8.66 -0.30
C LEU A 138 8.22 -8.08 0.08
N TRP A 139 7.15 -8.80 -0.28
CA TRP A 139 5.75 -8.42 -0.03
C TRP A 139 5.21 -8.95 1.30
N SER A 140 6.05 -9.59 2.12
CA SER A 140 5.63 -10.24 3.38
C SER A 140 5.47 -9.28 4.56
N THR A 141 6.10 -8.09 4.48
CA THR A 141 6.11 -7.09 5.55
C THR A 141 5.31 -5.87 5.09
N MET A 142 4.33 -5.46 5.89
CA MET A 142 3.42 -4.37 5.58
C MET A 142 2.85 -3.76 6.85
N ASP A 143 2.42 -2.50 6.76
CA ASP A 143 1.69 -1.79 7.80
C ASP A 143 0.25 -1.53 7.35
N THR A 144 -0.73 -1.94 8.15
CA THR A 144 -2.15 -1.80 7.76
C THR A 144 -2.66 -0.37 7.85
N GLY A 145 -2.02 0.52 8.61
CA GLY A 145 -2.61 1.80 9.01
C GLY A 145 -2.89 2.78 7.86
N ARG A 146 -2.27 2.59 6.68
CA ARG A 146 -2.48 3.50 5.53
C ARG A 146 -2.70 2.80 4.20
N LEU A 147 -2.83 1.48 4.23
CA LEU A 147 -3.13 0.73 3.03
C LEU A 147 -4.63 0.75 2.80
N SER A 148 -5.05 0.99 1.55
CA SER A 148 -6.43 0.73 1.17
C SER A 148 -6.70 -0.78 1.17
N LYS A 149 -7.98 -1.18 1.24
CA LYS A 149 -8.38 -2.59 1.09
C LYS A 149 -7.80 -3.25 -0.17
N ALA A 150 -7.81 -2.50 -1.28
CA ALA A 150 -7.25 -2.97 -2.55
C ALA A 150 -5.72 -3.10 -2.48
N GLY A 151 -5.03 -2.12 -1.89
CA GLY A 151 -3.58 -2.16 -1.70
C GLY A 151 -3.15 -3.34 -0.80
N MET A 152 -3.91 -3.59 0.26
CA MET A 152 -3.65 -4.71 1.16
C MET A 152 -3.78 -6.06 0.46
N ARG A 153 -4.88 -6.29 -0.28
CA ARG A 153 -5.05 -7.52 -1.07
C ARG A 153 -3.96 -7.70 -2.10
N GLU A 154 -3.56 -6.62 -2.77
CA GLU A 154 -2.48 -6.69 -3.77
C GLU A 154 -1.16 -7.13 -3.15
N ILE A 155 -0.78 -6.60 -1.99
CA ILE A 155 0.43 -7.01 -1.26
C ILE A 155 0.32 -8.47 -0.80
N LEU A 156 -0.83 -8.87 -0.26
CA LEU A 156 -1.06 -10.24 0.20
C LEU A 156 -1.05 -11.27 -0.94
N ASN A 157 -1.58 -10.89 -2.11
CA ASN A 157 -1.52 -11.71 -3.33
C ASN A 157 -0.08 -11.87 -3.82
N ARG A 158 0.69 -10.78 -3.85
CA ARG A 158 2.09 -10.78 -4.30
C ARG A 158 3.06 -11.48 -3.35
N SER A 159 2.68 -11.65 -2.09
CA SER A 159 3.46 -12.47 -1.15
C SER A 159 3.20 -13.97 -1.32
N HIS A 160 2.27 -14.37 -2.20
CA HIS A 160 1.98 -15.77 -2.55
C HIS A 160 1.74 -16.68 -1.34
N HIS A 161 2.65 -17.60 -1.03
CA HIS A 161 2.56 -18.48 0.14
C HIS A 161 3.60 -18.12 1.21
N HIS A 162 4.30 -17.01 1.04
CA HIS A 162 5.32 -16.60 1.98
C HIS A 162 4.68 -16.21 3.32
N PRO A 163 5.31 -16.57 4.46
CA PRO A 163 4.84 -16.15 5.77
C PRO A 163 4.81 -14.62 5.88
N ILE A 164 3.74 -14.06 6.43
CA ILE A 164 3.51 -12.62 6.53
C ILE A 164 3.74 -12.09 7.94
N THR A 165 4.26 -10.87 8.02
CA THR A 165 4.61 -10.15 9.26
C THR A 165 3.96 -8.76 9.23
N PRO A 166 2.63 -8.66 9.35
CA PRO A 166 1.94 -7.38 9.41
C PRO A 166 2.24 -6.61 10.71
N LYS A 167 2.46 -5.31 10.54
CA LYS A 167 2.33 -4.30 11.59
C LYS A 167 0.93 -3.67 11.48
N VAL A 168 0.11 -3.88 12.48
CA VAL A 168 -1.19 -3.23 12.62
C VAL A 168 -0.99 -1.97 13.43
N THR A 169 -0.87 -0.85 12.74
CA THR A 169 -0.92 0.46 13.40
C THR A 169 -2.37 0.82 13.68
N LEU A 170 -2.74 0.88 14.95
CA LEU A 170 -4.05 1.30 15.43
C LEU A 170 -4.15 2.82 15.32
N SER A 171 -4.88 3.30 14.33
CA SER A 171 -5.38 4.67 14.29
C SER A 171 -6.88 4.71 14.59
N MET A 172 -7.41 5.93 14.73
CA MET A 172 -8.83 6.16 14.99
C MET A 172 -9.69 6.08 13.71
N HIS A 173 -9.11 5.67 12.57
CA HIS A 173 -9.85 5.65 11.31
C HIS A 173 -10.67 4.36 11.17
N PRO A 174 -11.99 4.44 10.94
CA PRO A 174 -12.87 3.27 10.88
C PRO A 174 -12.46 2.26 9.80
N ASP A 175 -11.94 2.74 8.67
CA ASP A 175 -11.52 1.91 7.53
C ASP A 175 -10.36 0.94 7.85
N GLU A 176 -9.57 1.19 8.90
CA GLU A 176 -8.44 0.34 9.26
C GLU A 176 -8.88 -1.02 9.80
N THR A 177 -10.01 -1.05 10.52
CA THR A 177 -10.62 -2.30 10.99
C THR A 177 -10.92 -3.22 9.80
N ASP A 178 -11.45 -2.65 8.73
CA ASP A 178 -11.79 -3.41 7.53
C ASP A 178 -10.54 -3.92 6.80
N VAL A 179 -9.45 -3.14 6.80
CA VAL A 179 -8.16 -3.58 6.25
C VAL A 179 -7.58 -4.71 7.09
N PHE A 180 -7.71 -4.63 8.42
CA PHE A 180 -7.32 -5.71 9.32
C PHE A 180 -8.14 -6.99 9.09
N HIS A 181 -9.44 -6.89 8.85
CA HIS A 181 -10.28 -8.05 8.54
C HIS A 181 -9.81 -8.81 7.29
N ILE A 182 -9.12 -8.16 6.35
CA ILE A 182 -8.50 -8.84 5.21
C ILE A 182 -7.42 -9.81 5.69
N LEU A 183 -6.60 -9.45 6.68
CA LEU A 183 -5.57 -10.35 7.24
C LEU A 183 -6.17 -11.61 7.88
N LEU A 184 -7.41 -11.52 8.35
CA LEU A 184 -8.12 -12.62 8.98
C LEU A 184 -8.85 -13.53 7.98
N GLU A 185 -8.86 -13.19 6.68
CA GLU A 185 -9.40 -14.09 5.66
C GLU A 185 -8.60 -15.42 5.71
N PRO A 186 -9.27 -16.60 5.64
CA PRO A 186 -8.61 -17.90 5.89
C PRO A 186 -7.34 -18.17 5.07
N GLY A 187 -7.30 -17.67 3.83
CA GLY A 187 -6.15 -17.81 2.94
C GLY A 187 -4.89 -17.07 3.41
N TYR A 188 -5.04 -15.95 4.12
CA TYR A 188 -3.91 -15.15 4.62
C TYR A 188 -3.59 -15.46 6.07
N LEU A 189 -4.61 -15.78 6.86
CA LEU A 189 -4.46 -16.07 8.28
C LEU A 189 -3.48 -17.25 8.51
N SER A 190 -3.59 -18.31 7.71
CA SER A 190 -2.66 -19.46 7.75
C SER A 190 -1.20 -19.12 7.47
N ARG A 191 -0.92 -17.96 6.86
CA ARG A 191 0.43 -17.49 6.55
C ARG A 191 0.95 -16.51 7.60
N LEU A 192 0.12 -16.10 8.56
CA LEU A 192 0.48 -15.13 9.58
C LEU A 192 1.56 -15.69 10.52
N LYS A 193 2.78 -15.17 10.39
CA LYS A 193 3.93 -15.58 11.20
C LYS A 193 4.03 -14.77 12.49
N SER A 194 3.84 -13.47 12.38
CA SER A 194 3.92 -12.55 13.50
C SER A 194 2.97 -11.39 13.30
N LEU A 195 2.46 -10.84 14.40
CA LEU A 195 1.55 -9.71 14.39
C LEU A 195 2.08 -8.67 15.36
N GLN A 196 2.38 -7.48 14.86
CA GLN A 196 2.74 -6.35 15.72
C GLN A 196 1.56 -5.38 15.76
N ILE A 197 0.99 -5.13 16.92
CA ILE A 197 -0.03 -4.10 17.11
C ILE A 197 0.67 -2.86 17.67
N ALA A 198 0.61 -1.74 16.98
CA ALA A 198 1.26 -0.51 17.39
C ALA A 198 0.24 0.61 17.54
N ALA A 199 0.41 1.50 18.52
CA ALA A 199 -0.30 2.77 18.56
C ALA A 199 0.18 3.66 17.40
N ASP A 200 -0.72 4.39 16.73
CA ASP A 200 -0.26 5.49 15.86
C ASP A 200 0.32 6.60 16.73
N GLU A 201 1.65 6.74 16.73
CA GLU A 201 2.42 7.77 17.48
C GLU A 201 1.99 9.21 17.17
N ARG A 202 1.23 9.42 16.11
CA ARG A 202 0.67 10.72 15.73
C ARG A 202 -0.54 11.10 16.57
N ILE A 203 -1.17 10.15 17.25
CA ILE A 203 -2.21 10.44 18.21
C ILE A 203 -1.51 11.03 19.43
N HIS A 204 -1.57 12.35 19.58
CA HIS A 204 -0.99 13.04 20.74
C HIS A 204 -1.45 12.38 22.06
N SER A 205 -0.46 12.07 22.91
CA SER A 205 -0.58 11.46 24.24
C SER A 205 -1.51 12.20 25.20
N ASP A 206 -1.86 13.45 24.89
CA ASP A 206 -2.59 14.34 25.78
C ASP A 206 -4.08 13.97 25.92
N ASN A 207 -4.57 13.01 25.12
CA ASN A 207 -5.93 12.48 25.25
C ASN A 207 -5.93 11.07 25.86
N ILE A 208 -6.04 11.01 27.20
CA ILE A 208 -6.29 9.76 27.95
C ILE A 208 -7.51 8.99 27.39
N ILE A 209 -8.51 9.72 26.89
CA ILE A 209 -9.70 9.15 26.25
C ILE A 209 -9.32 8.36 24.98
N ARG A 210 -8.43 8.90 24.14
CA ARG A 210 -7.95 8.22 22.93
C ARG A 210 -7.13 6.97 23.26
N GLY A 211 -6.42 6.97 24.38
CA GLY A 211 -5.74 5.77 24.88
C GLY A 211 -6.72 4.62 25.16
N ARG A 212 -7.86 4.91 25.79
CA ARG A 212 -8.92 3.91 26.04
C ARG A 212 -9.51 3.36 24.74
N ASP A 213 -9.87 4.24 23.80
CA ASP A 213 -10.44 3.82 22.52
C ASP A 213 -9.49 2.89 21.74
N MET A 214 -8.18 3.14 21.85
CA MET A 214 -7.15 2.29 21.26
C MET A 214 -7.05 0.92 21.93
N PHE A 215 -7.14 0.85 23.27
CA PHE A 215 -7.21 -0.44 23.98
C PHE A 215 -8.48 -1.21 23.63
N ASP A 216 -9.62 -0.53 23.53
CA ASP A 216 -10.87 -1.15 23.09
C ASP A 216 -10.76 -1.65 21.64
N HIS A 217 -10.01 -0.94 20.78
CA HIS A 217 -9.75 -1.37 19.41
C HIS A 217 -8.80 -2.57 19.35
N ALA A 218 -7.72 -2.56 20.13
CA ALA A 218 -6.82 -3.70 20.30
C ALA A 218 -7.58 -4.93 20.83
N ASP A 219 -8.46 -4.74 21.83
CA ASP A 219 -9.28 -5.79 22.40
C ASP A 219 -10.26 -6.36 21.37
N LYS A 220 -10.88 -5.53 20.52
CA LYS A 220 -11.70 -5.99 19.39
C LYS A 220 -10.90 -6.82 18.38
N ILE A 221 -9.66 -6.44 18.10
CA ILE A 221 -8.75 -7.20 17.23
C ILE A 221 -8.42 -8.56 17.86
N LEU A 222 -8.07 -8.57 19.14
CA LEU A 222 -7.76 -9.80 19.88
C LEU A 222 -8.98 -10.71 20.00
N CYS A 223 -10.15 -10.13 20.26
CA CYS A 223 -11.42 -10.85 20.25
C CYS A 223 -11.70 -11.42 18.87
N SER A 224 -11.50 -10.66 17.79
CA SER A 224 -11.67 -11.16 16.42
C SER A 224 -10.78 -12.39 16.20
N LEU A 225 -9.49 -12.30 16.53
CA LEU A 225 -8.55 -13.43 16.45
C LEU A 225 -8.99 -14.66 17.27
N ALA A 226 -9.62 -14.46 18.43
CA ALA A 226 -10.13 -15.54 19.28
C ALA A 226 -11.46 -16.15 18.81
N HIS A 227 -12.30 -15.39 18.09
CA HIS A 227 -13.60 -15.84 17.58
C HIS A 227 -13.52 -16.57 16.25
N TYR A 228 -12.45 -16.37 15.48
CA TYR A 228 -12.13 -17.36 14.47
C TYR A 228 -11.82 -18.64 15.24
N ASP A 229 -12.77 -19.59 15.25
CA ASP A 229 -12.49 -20.99 15.59
C ASP A 229 -11.34 -21.36 14.66
N LEU A 230 -10.09 -21.23 15.10
CA LEU A 230 -8.89 -21.42 14.30
C LEU A 230 -8.77 -22.93 14.08
N PRO A 231 -9.41 -23.52 13.06
CA PRO A 231 -9.50 -24.96 12.93
C PRO A 231 -8.29 -25.47 12.14
N ALA A 232 -7.32 -24.59 11.89
CA ALA A 232 -6.17 -24.83 11.06
C ALA A 232 -5.06 -25.38 11.95
N PRO A 233 -4.81 -26.69 11.95
CA PRO A 233 -3.54 -27.21 12.44
C PRO A 233 -2.43 -26.53 11.63
N GLY A 234 -1.78 -25.52 12.22
CA GLY A 234 -0.73 -24.75 11.55
C GLY A 234 -0.74 -23.24 11.78
N LEU A 235 -1.74 -22.65 12.45
CA LEU A 235 -1.62 -21.25 12.85
C LEU A 235 -0.58 -21.13 13.98
N MET A 236 0.62 -20.66 13.63
CA MET A 236 1.73 -20.48 14.55
C MET A 236 2.07 -18.99 14.56
N ILE A 237 1.27 -18.18 15.27
CA ILE A 237 1.68 -16.80 15.54
C ILE A 237 2.88 -16.92 16.49
N GLU A 238 4.08 -16.76 15.96
CA GLU A 238 5.34 -16.89 16.69
C GLU A 238 5.52 -15.73 17.67
N SER A 239 4.99 -14.56 17.35
CA SER A 239 5.05 -13.38 18.21
C SER A 239 3.85 -12.45 18.02
N LEU A 240 3.28 -12.02 19.14
CA LEU A 240 2.40 -10.87 19.24
C LEU A 240 3.10 -9.80 20.09
N ALA A 241 3.21 -8.58 19.56
CA ALA A 241 3.76 -7.45 20.31
C ALA A 241 2.77 -6.29 20.33
N ILE A 242 2.60 -5.63 21.48
CA ILE A 242 1.86 -4.38 21.58
C ILE A 242 2.86 -3.26 21.85
N VAL A 243 3.03 -2.37 20.87
CA VAL A 243 4.01 -1.27 20.91
C VAL A 243 3.28 0.05 21.08
N TYR A 244 3.60 0.80 22.13
CA TYR A 244 2.97 2.09 22.43
C TYR A 244 3.73 3.27 21.81
N ASN A 245 5.03 3.09 21.57
CA ASN A 245 5.93 4.06 20.97
C ASN A 245 7.17 3.31 20.44
N ASP A 246 7.87 3.81 19.41
CA ASP A 246 9.03 3.17 18.78
C ASP A 246 10.14 2.78 19.80
N ASP A 247 10.18 3.44 20.97
CA ASP A 247 11.14 3.18 22.05
C ASP A 247 10.63 2.26 23.19
N SER A 248 9.34 1.92 23.22
CA SER A 248 8.74 1.12 24.30
C SER A 248 7.81 0.02 23.77
N SER A 249 8.33 -1.20 23.71
CA SER A 249 7.56 -2.40 23.41
C SER A 249 7.17 -3.14 24.69
N PHE A 250 5.90 -3.49 24.84
CA PHE A 250 5.46 -4.48 25.82
C PHE A 250 5.12 -5.78 25.08
N VAL A 251 5.80 -6.87 25.44
CA VAL A 251 5.40 -8.19 24.96
C VAL A 251 4.27 -8.65 25.86
N VAL A 252 3.03 -8.60 25.33
CA VAL A 252 1.89 -9.15 26.04
C VAL A 252 1.92 -10.67 25.85
N PRO A 253 1.99 -11.46 26.93
CA PRO A 253 1.89 -12.91 26.81
C PRO A 253 0.53 -13.24 26.18
N LEU A 254 0.56 -13.87 25.01
CA LEU A 254 -0.63 -14.34 24.31
C LEU A 254 -1.45 -15.26 25.23
N PRO A 255 -2.79 -15.24 25.14
CA PRO A 255 -3.62 -16.26 25.76
C PRO A 255 -3.11 -17.65 25.37
N TYR A 256 -2.98 -18.56 26.33
CA TYR A 256 -2.36 -19.88 26.17
C TYR A 256 -2.93 -20.74 25.01
N GLY A 257 -4.06 -20.37 24.42
CA GLY A 257 -4.65 -21.04 23.24
C GLY A 257 -4.18 -20.53 21.87
N LEU A 258 -3.44 -19.41 21.79
CA LEU A 258 -2.97 -18.83 20.52
C LEU A 258 -1.48 -19.08 20.22
N LEU A 259 -0.74 -19.64 21.18
CA LEU A 259 0.67 -19.96 21.04
C LEU A 259 0.89 -21.39 20.58
N ALA A 260 1.88 -21.56 19.70
CA ALA A 260 2.49 -22.86 19.44
C ALA A 260 2.84 -23.57 20.76
N PRO A 261 2.65 -24.90 20.88
CA PRO A 261 3.21 -25.64 21.99
C PRO A 261 4.74 -25.45 21.98
N ILE A 262 5.27 -24.81 23.02
CA ILE A 262 6.70 -24.63 23.22
C ILE A 262 7.29 -26.04 23.29
N SER A 263 7.99 -26.45 22.23
CA SER A 263 8.69 -27.72 22.19
C SER A 263 9.92 -27.56 23.08
N VAL A 264 9.79 -27.96 24.34
CA VAL A 264 10.93 -28.06 25.26
C VAL A 264 11.83 -29.17 24.72
N THR A 265 12.99 -28.79 24.17
CA THR A 265 14.09 -29.70 23.83
C THR A 265 15.23 -29.49 24.81
#